data_AF-A0A7V3UBD8-F1
#
_entry.id   AF-A0A7V3UBD8-F1
#
_cell.length_a   1.000
_cell.length_b   1.000
_cell.length_c   1.000
_cell.angle_alpha   90.00
_cell.angle_beta   90.00
_cell.angle_gamma   90.00
#
_symmetry.space_group_name_H-M   'P 1'
#
loop_
_entity.id
_entity.type
_entity.pdbx_description
1 polymer ?
#
loop_
_entity_poly.entity_id
_entity_poly.type
_entity_poly.pdbx_seq_one_letter_code
_entity_poly.pdbx_strand_id
1 'polypeptide(L)'
;MFYEYFYEKTFDAIGPIHIKYEYSSSEKFGLGCSIAYHRYKDINDLPILGYRLVARMNYHIYTGKKWDAYSDAGIGVGKCKAQYRLNASSPQILTDREIVPEIELGVGARYYFTKNIGLYIEAGIGKTIFHGGIAIELLPDNRRLK
;
A
#
# COMPACT_ATOMS: atom_id res chain seq x y z
N MET A 1 11.80 45.82 -15.02
CA MET A 1 11.60 45.21 -13.69
C MET A 1 10.47 44.19 -13.84
N PHE A 2 10.83 42.92 -14.04
CA PHE A 2 9.86 41.83 -14.23
C PHE A 2 9.63 41.17 -12.87
N TYR A 3 8.37 41.06 -12.45
CA TYR A 3 7.99 40.32 -11.25
C TYR A 3 7.73 38.87 -11.66
N GLU A 4 8.60 37.93 -11.27
CA GLU A 4 8.29 36.51 -11.30
C GLU A 4 7.43 36.16 -10.09
N TYR A 5 6.16 35.84 -10.32
CA TYR A 5 5.31 35.21 -9.32
C TYR A 5 5.74 33.76 -9.16
N PHE A 6 6.50 33.46 -8.11
CA PHE A 6 6.73 32.08 -7.67
C PHE A 6 5.42 31.53 -7.10
N TYR A 7 4.70 30.73 -7.88
CA TYR A 7 3.55 29.95 -7.41
C TYR A 7 4.08 28.78 -6.56
N GLU A 8 4.02 28.92 -5.24
CA GLU A 8 4.40 27.87 -4.30
C GLU A 8 3.35 26.74 -4.36
N LYS A 9 3.59 25.74 -5.21
CA LYS A 9 2.65 24.64 -5.44
C LYS A 9 2.73 23.66 -4.26
N THR A 10 1.80 23.78 -3.33
CA THR A 10 1.73 22.88 -2.16
C THR A 10 1.36 21.47 -2.62
N PHE A 11 2.32 20.55 -2.57
CA PHE A 11 2.11 19.14 -2.92
C PHE A 11 1.21 18.48 -1.85
N ASP A 12 -0.09 18.40 -2.13
CA ASP A 12 -1.07 17.72 -1.29
C ASP A 12 -1.25 16.28 -1.81
N ALA A 13 -0.42 15.37 -1.31
CA ALA A 13 -0.42 13.97 -1.69
C ALA A 13 -0.44 13.07 -0.44
N ILE A 14 -1.42 12.17 -0.39
CA ILE A 14 -1.48 11.07 0.58
C ILE A 14 -1.11 9.80 -0.19
N GLY A 15 0.17 9.43 -0.05
CA GLY A 15 0.75 8.22 -0.63
C GLY A 15 0.06 6.96 -0.12
N PRO A 16 0.18 5.82 -0.82
CA PRO A 16 -0.76 4.73 -0.65
C PRO A 16 -0.79 4.23 0.80
N ILE A 17 -1.94 4.40 1.45
CA ILE A 17 -2.23 3.83 2.75
C ILE A 17 -2.72 2.41 2.52
N HIS A 18 -2.04 1.46 3.13
CA HIS A 18 -2.34 0.04 2.99
C HIS A 18 -2.96 -0.51 4.28
N ILE A 19 -4.06 -1.23 4.13
CA ILE A 19 -4.55 -2.15 5.16
C ILE A 19 -4.28 -3.56 4.65
N LYS A 20 -3.52 -4.32 5.43
CA LYS A 20 -3.05 -5.65 5.08
C LYS A 20 -3.52 -6.65 6.11
N TYR A 21 -4.00 -7.78 5.63
CA TYR A 21 -4.34 -8.93 6.45
C TYR A 21 -3.55 -10.13 5.95
N GLU A 22 -3.04 -10.93 6.88
CA GLU A 22 -2.34 -12.19 6.61
C GLU A 22 -2.90 -13.24 7.57
N TYR A 23 -3.19 -14.41 7.02
CA TYR A 23 -3.47 -15.64 7.72
C TYR A 23 -2.35 -16.65 7.47
N SER A 24 -1.69 -17.09 8.54
CA SER A 24 -0.62 -18.08 8.45
C SER A 24 -1.21 -19.47 8.20
N SER A 25 -1.12 -19.93 6.95
CA SER A 25 -1.63 -21.25 6.53
C SER A 25 -0.70 -22.39 6.96
N SER A 26 0.60 -22.13 7.04
CA SER A 26 1.61 -23.09 7.50
C SER A 26 2.77 -22.39 8.20
N GLU A 27 3.79 -23.14 8.65
CA GLU A 27 4.99 -22.54 9.26
C GLU A 27 5.70 -21.55 8.31
N LYS A 28 5.68 -21.80 7.00
CA LYS A 28 6.41 -21.00 5.99
C LYS A 28 5.52 -20.13 5.10
N PHE A 29 4.22 -20.40 5.04
CA PHE A 29 3.33 -19.70 4.10
C PHE A 29 2.21 -18.97 4.83
N GLY A 30 2.04 -17.69 4.50
CA GLY A 30 0.89 -16.87 4.83
C GLY A 30 0.09 -16.52 3.57
N LEU A 31 -1.23 -16.52 3.68
CA LEU A 31 -2.15 -16.07 2.64
C LEU A 31 -2.90 -14.84 3.15
N GLY A 32 -3.13 -13.86 2.30
CA GLY A 32 -3.64 -12.59 2.76
C GLY A 32 -4.27 -11.75 1.67
N CYS A 33 -4.64 -10.54 2.07
CA CYS A 33 -5.10 -9.51 1.16
C CYS A 33 -4.56 -8.14 1.55
N SER A 34 -4.50 -7.24 0.60
CA SER A 34 -4.15 -5.84 0.80
C SER A 34 -5.14 -4.95 0.08
N ILE A 35 -5.63 -3.96 0.81
CA ILE A 35 -6.42 -2.86 0.26
C ILE A 35 -5.57 -1.61 0.36
N ALA A 36 -5.35 -0.94 -0.77
CA ALA A 36 -4.60 0.31 -0.80
C ALA A 36 -5.47 1.46 -1.28
N TYR A 37 -5.34 2.60 -0.63
CA TYR A 37 -5.96 3.86 -1.03
C TYR A 37 -4.89 4.92 -1.22
N HIS A 38 -4.94 5.65 -2.34
CA HIS A 38 -4.09 6.81 -2.57
C HIS A 38 -4.88 7.99 -3.10
N ARG A 39 -4.43 9.18 -2.74
CA ARG A 39 -4.95 10.45 -3.24
C ARG A 39 -3.80 11.38 -3.57
N TYR A 40 -3.80 11.94 -4.76
CA TYR A 40 -2.87 13.00 -5.14
C TYR A 40 -3.59 14.01 -6.01
N LYS A 41 -3.07 15.24 -6.08
CA LYS A 41 -3.54 16.25 -7.03
C LYS A 41 -2.78 16.12 -8.34
N ASP A 42 -3.49 16.16 -9.45
CA ASP A 42 -2.90 16.28 -10.78
C ASP A 42 -2.32 17.69 -11.01
N ILE A 43 -1.67 17.89 -12.16
CA ILE A 43 -1.08 19.18 -12.58
C ILE A 43 -2.08 20.35 -12.50
N ASN A 44 -3.37 20.07 -12.62
CA ASN A 44 -4.47 21.03 -12.56
C ASN A 44 -5.13 21.16 -11.16
N ASP A 45 -4.46 20.71 -10.08
CA ASP A 45 -4.96 20.69 -8.70
C ASP A 45 -6.24 19.88 -8.47
N LEU A 46 -6.50 18.93 -9.37
CA LEU A 46 -7.66 18.08 -9.33
C LEU A 46 -7.35 16.76 -8.62
N PRO A 47 -8.22 16.29 -7.71
CA PRO A 47 -7.95 15.07 -6.97
C PRO A 47 -8.06 13.85 -7.88
N ILE A 48 -7.00 13.06 -7.89
CA ILE A 48 -6.95 11.70 -8.41
C ILE A 48 -7.04 10.75 -7.22
N LEU A 49 -8.00 9.84 -7.30
CA LEU A 49 -8.31 8.85 -6.27
C LEU A 49 -8.02 7.48 -6.83
N GLY A 50 -7.34 6.63 -6.09
CA GLY A 50 -7.13 5.25 -6.52
C GLY A 50 -7.26 4.24 -5.41
N TYR A 51 -7.83 3.10 -5.78
CA TYR A 51 -8.10 1.95 -4.91
C TYR A 51 -7.42 0.72 -5.53
N ARG A 52 -6.85 -0.13 -4.68
CA ARG A 52 -6.27 -1.41 -5.10
C ARG A 52 -6.74 -2.51 -4.17
N LEU A 53 -7.02 -3.68 -4.73
CA LEU A 53 -7.33 -4.90 -3.99
C LEU A 53 -6.41 -5.99 -4.51
N VAL A 54 -5.59 -6.56 -3.64
CA VAL A 54 -4.59 -7.56 -3.99
C VAL A 54 -4.70 -8.76 -3.08
N ALA A 55 -4.80 -9.95 -3.65
CA ALA A 55 -4.59 -11.21 -2.95
C ALA A 55 -3.09 -11.47 -2.84
N ARG A 56 -2.63 -11.88 -1.65
CA ARG A 56 -1.21 -11.94 -1.31
C ARG A 56 -0.84 -13.32 -0.78
N MET A 57 0.39 -13.72 -1.07
CA MET A 57 1.05 -14.87 -0.50
C MET A 57 2.41 -14.42 0.04
N ASN A 58 2.65 -14.69 1.32
CA ASN A 58 3.89 -14.37 2.00
C ASN A 58 4.63 -15.67 2.30
N TYR A 59 5.89 -15.76 1.88
CA TYR A 59 6.77 -16.86 2.22
C TYR A 59 7.76 -16.40 3.28
N HIS A 60 7.65 -16.94 4.50
CA HIS A 60 8.50 -16.60 5.63
C HIS A 60 9.84 -17.32 5.51
N ILE A 61 10.88 -16.54 5.23
CA ILE A 61 12.26 -17.01 5.08
C ILE A 61 12.87 -17.25 6.47
N TYR A 62 12.56 -16.38 7.42
CA TYR A 62 13.01 -16.47 8.80
C TYR A 62 11.93 -15.98 9.74
N THR A 63 11.56 -16.77 10.75
CA THR A 63 10.62 -16.37 11.79
C THR A 63 11.23 -16.69 13.15
N GLY A 64 11.53 -15.64 13.92
CA GLY A 64 12.05 -15.72 15.27
C GLY A 64 11.19 -14.98 16.29
N LYS A 65 11.68 -14.90 17.52
CA LYS A 65 10.95 -14.28 18.65
C LYS A 65 10.67 -12.79 18.47
N LYS A 66 11.48 -12.07 17.70
CA LYS A 66 11.28 -10.62 17.45
C LYS A 66 11.28 -10.24 15.97
N TRP A 67 11.99 -11.00 15.14
CA TRP A 67 12.17 -10.72 13.72
C TRP A 67 11.42 -11.74 12.87
N ASP A 68 10.78 -11.29 11.82
CA ASP A 68 10.14 -12.12 10.80
C ASP A 68 10.46 -11.55 9.41
N ALA A 69 11.28 -12.25 8.64
CA ALA A 69 11.65 -11.87 7.28
C ALA A 69 10.93 -12.76 6.26
N TYR A 70 10.37 -12.14 5.23
CA TYR A 70 9.51 -12.82 4.26
C TYR A 70 9.69 -12.24 2.85
N SER A 71 9.37 -13.05 1.84
CA SER A 71 9.06 -12.56 0.50
C SER A 71 7.56 -12.52 0.30
N ASP A 72 7.08 -11.60 -0.53
CA ASP A 72 5.67 -11.48 -0.90
C ASP A 72 5.46 -11.58 -2.41
N ALA A 73 4.36 -12.21 -2.78
CA ALA A 73 3.84 -12.22 -4.13
C ALA A 73 2.33 -11.97 -4.09
N GLY A 74 1.79 -11.31 -5.10
CA GLY A 74 0.36 -11.04 -5.15
C GLY A 74 -0.17 -10.77 -6.53
N ILE A 75 -1.47 -10.98 -6.66
CA ILE A 75 -2.25 -10.70 -7.85
C ILE A 75 -3.52 -9.96 -7.44
N GLY A 76 -3.88 -8.95 -8.19
CA GLY A 76 -4.96 -8.07 -7.81
C GLY A 76 -5.48 -7.22 -8.94
N VAL A 77 -6.23 -6.21 -8.55
CA VAL A 77 -6.81 -5.25 -9.45
C VAL A 77 -6.74 -3.85 -8.85
N GLY A 78 -6.47 -2.87 -9.71
CA GLY A 78 -6.45 -1.45 -9.38
C GLY A 78 -7.53 -0.69 -10.13
N LYS A 79 -8.06 0.36 -9.50
CA LYS A 79 -8.98 1.30 -10.12
C LYS A 79 -8.60 2.73 -9.75
N CYS A 80 -8.64 3.62 -10.73
CA CYS A 80 -8.28 5.02 -10.57
C CYS A 80 -9.41 5.93 -11.12
N LYS A 81 -9.78 6.95 -10.35
CA LYS A 81 -10.78 7.95 -10.70
C LYS A 81 -10.10 9.32 -10.73
N ALA A 82 -10.10 9.95 -11.91
CA ALA A 82 -9.61 11.31 -12.07
C ALA A 82 -10.78 12.28 -12.22
N GLN A 83 -10.74 13.38 -11.47
CA GLN A 83 -11.71 14.47 -11.62
C GLN A 83 -11.15 15.54 -12.55
N TYR A 84 -12.00 16.16 -13.38
CA TYR A 84 -11.62 17.30 -14.22
C TYR A 84 -12.60 18.47 -14.09
N ARG A 85 -12.11 19.70 -14.31
CA ARG A 85 -12.95 20.89 -14.47
C ARG A 85 -13.17 21.11 -15.96
N LEU A 86 -14.37 20.82 -16.45
CA LEU A 86 -14.77 21.21 -17.81
C LEU A 86 -15.24 22.66 -17.87
N ASN A 87 -15.79 23.19 -16.79
CA ASN A 87 -16.28 24.57 -16.69
C ASN A 87 -15.91 25.19 -15.34
N ALA A 88 -15.79 26.52 -15.29
CA ALA A 88 -15.30 27.28 -14.12
C ALA A 88 -16.13 27.08 -12.83
N SER A 89 -17.34 26.54 -12.92
CA SER A 89 -18.31 26.53 -11.80
C SER A 89 -18.57 25.14 -11.18
N SER A 90 -18.23 24.04 -11.85
CA SER A 90 -18.55 22.68 -11.34
C SER A 90 -17.55 21.61 -11.81
N PRO A 91 -16.86 20.89 -10.91
CA PRO A 91 -16.07 19.73 -11.29
C PRO A 91 -16.97 18.57 -11.73
N GLN A 92 -16.65 17.91 -12.84
CA GLN A 92 -17.34 16.70 -13.32
C GLN A 92 -16.37 15.51 -13.36
N ILE A 93 -16.86 14.30 -13.04
CA ILE A 93 -16.09 13.06 -13.09
C ILE A 93 -16.12 12.56 -14.53
N LEU A 94 -14.98 12.56 -15.23
CA LEU A 94 -14.91 12.20 -16.66
C LEU A 94 -14.06 10.97 -16.96
N THR A 95 -13.23 10.50 -16.04
CA THR A 95 -12.40 9.32 -16.29
C THR A 95 -12.50 8.37 -15.10
N ASP A 96 -13.39 7.39 -15.26
CA ASP A 96 -13.36 6.16 -14.49
C ASP A 96 -12.43 5.21 -15.26
N ARG A 97 -11.16 5.09 -14.86
CA ARG A 97 -10.29 4.12 -15.51
C ARG A 97 -10.87 2.72 -15.28
N GLU A 98 -10.79 1.90 -16.32
CA GLU A 98 -11.11 0.49 -16.23
C GLU A 98 -10.27 -0.19 -15.14
N ILE A 99 -10.79 -1.29 -14.63
CA ILE A 99 -10.12 -2.11 -13.65
C ILE A 99 -8.86 -2.71 -14.32
N VAL A 100 -7.68 -2.39 -13.80
CA VAL A 100 -6.40 -2.85 -14.35
C VAL A 100 -5.88 -4.01 -13.51
N PRO A 101 -5.44 -5.13 -14.11
CA PRO A 101 -4.80 -6.20 -13.35
C PRO A 101 -3.48 -5.73 -12.76
N GLU A 102 -3.18 -6.16 -11.54
CA GLU A 102 -1.95 -5.85 -10.82
C GLU A 102 -1.24 -7.14 -10.41
N ILE A 103 0.08 -7.15 -10.54
CA ILE A 103 0.97 -8.19 -10.01
C ILE A 103 1.95 -7.49 -9.10
N GLU A 104 2.22 -8.09 -7.95
CA GLU A 104 3.22 -7.61 -7.00
C GLU A 104 4.20 -8.70 -6.61
N LEU A 105 5.45 -8.30 -6.43
CA LEU A 105 6.52 -9.14 -5.91
C LEU A 105 7.38 -8.27 -5.00
N GLY A 106 7.82 -8.80 -3.87
CA GLY A 106 8.62 -8.03 -2.93
C GLY A 106 9.23 -8.88 -1.83
N VAL A 107 9.91 -8.15 -0.94
CA VAL A 107 10.49 -8.68 0.29
C VAL A 107 10.18 -7.73 1.43
N GLY A 108 10.03 -8.30 2.63
CA GLY A 108 9.70 -7.55 3.81
C GLY A 108 10.31 -8.13 5.07
N ALA A 109 10.29 -7.30 6.11
CA ALA A 109 10.70 -7.69 7.44
C ALA A 109 9.74 -7.07 8.47
N ARG A 110 9.47 -7.82 9.53
CA ARG A 110 8.71 -7.38 10.70
C ARG A 110 9.60 -7.43 11.92
N TYR A 111 9.54 -6.38 12.72
CA TYR A 111 10.16 -6.31 14.03
C TYR A 111 9.09 -6.05 15.08
N TYR A 112 8.95 -6.96 16.03
CA TYR A 112 7.96 -6.85 17.09
C TYR A 112 8.60 -6.42 18.41
N PHE A 113 8.15 -5.29 18.93
CA PHE A 113 8.58 -4.77 20.24
C PHE A 113 7.89 -5.48 21.39
N THR A 114 6.64 -5.90 21.17
CA THR A 114 5.82 -6.67 22.11
C THR A 114 5.40 -8.01 21.49
N LYS A 115 4.65 -8.82 22.22
CA LYS A 115 4.12 -10.10 21.70
C LYS A 115 3.12 -9.91 20.55
N ASN A 116 2.49 -8.73 20.43
CA ASN A 116 1.39 -8.51 19.49
C ASN A 116 1.56 -7.27 18.61
N ILE A 117 2.53 -6.39 18.90
CA ILE A 117 2.71 -5.14 18.17
C ILE A 117 4.14 -5.05 17.66
N GLY A 118 4.27 -4.74 16.38
CA GLY A 118 5.54 -4.51 15.71
C GLY A 118 5.44 -3.44 14.63
N LEU A 119 6.57 -3.23 13.99
CA LEU A 119 6.66 -2.54 12.70
C LEU A 119 6.92 -3.56 11.62
N TYR A 120 6.49 -3.24 10.41
CA TYR A 120 6.92 -3.93 9.22
C TYR A 120 7.43 -2.92 8.19
N ILE A 121 8.33 -3.40 7.36
CA ILE A 121 8.78 -2.73 6.14
C ILE A 121 8.69 -3.72 4.99
N GLU A 122 8.31 -3.25 3.82
CA GLU A 122 8.27 -4.01 2.58
C GLU A 122 8.82 -3.16 1.44
N ALA A 123 9.56 -3.80 0.55
CA ALA A 123 10.06 -3.23 -0.69
C ALA A 123 9.80 -4.19 -1.84
N GLY A 124 9.38 -3.68 -3.00
CA GLY A 124 9.01 -4.54 -4.11
C GLY A 124 8.66 -3.80 -5.40
N ILE A 125 8.12 -4.55 -6.34
CA ILE A 125 7.59 -4.06 -7.61
C ILE A 125 6.08 -4.30 -7.67
N GLY A 126 5.35 -3.47 -8.41
CA GLY A 126 3.88 -3.52 -8.50
C GLY A 126 3.22 -2.40 -7.69
N LYS A 127 2.66 -2.73 -6.53
CA LYS A 127 1.82 -1.80 -5.74
C LYS A 127 2.50 -0.49 -5.32
N THR A 128 3.71 -0.59 -4.78
CA THR A 128 4.46 0.47 -4.10
C THR A 128 5.88 -0.02 -3.92
N ILE A 129 6.86 0.81 -4.27
CA ILE A 129 8.27 0.40 -4.30
C ILE A 129 8.81 0.15 -2.89
N PHE A 130 8.39 0.98 -1.93
CA PHE A 130 8.79 0.89 -0.54
C PHE A 130 7.66 1.40 0.35
N HIS A 131 7.32 0.66 1.39
CA HIS A 131 6.40 1.13 2.41
C HIS A 131 6.63 0.43 3.75
N GLY A 132 6.15 1.02 4.82
CA GLY A 132 6.18 0.43 6.15
C GLY A 132 4.97 0.83 6.96
N GLY A 133 4.79 0.18 8.11
CA GLY A 133 3.67 0.47 8.98
C GLY A 133 3.69 -0.37 10.24
N ILE A 134 2.57 -0.36 10.94
CA ILE A 134 2.37 -1.12 12.17
C ILE A 134 1.88 -2.52 11.82
N ALA A 135 2.45 -3.54 12.46
CA ALA A 135 2.00 -4.92 12.42
C ALA A 135 1.31 -5.26 13.74
N ILE A 136 0.10 -5.83 13.66
CA ILE A 136 -0.65 -6.30 14.81
C ILE A 136 -0.90 -7.80 14.64
N GLU A 137 -0.44 -8.58 15.62
CA GLU A 137 -0.63 -10.02 15.67
C GLU A 137 -1.87 -10.33 16.53
N LEU A 138 -2.92 -10.82 15.88
CA LEU A 138 -4.23 -11.05 16.51
C LEU A 138 -4.27 -12.32 17.37
N LEU A 139 -3.52 -13.35 16.99
CA LEU A 139 -3.40 -14.61 17.72
C LEU A 139 -1.92 -14.91 17.95
N PRO A 140 -1.53 -15.43 19.12
CA PRO A 140 -0.15 -15.83 19.36
C PRO A 140 0.30 -16.83 18.30
N ASP A 141 1.27 -16.44 17.49
CA ASP A 141 1.80 -17.27 16.43
C ASP A 141 2.69 -18.36 17.04
N ASN A 142 2.23 -19.61 16.90
CA ASN A 142 2.95 -20.79 17.39
C ASN A 142 4.37 -20.91 16.80
N ARG A 143 4.66 -20.25 15.66
CA ARG A 143 6.00 -20.19 15.06
C ARG A 143 7.00 -19.42 15.92
N ARG A 144 6.55 -18.42 16.67
CA ARG A 144 7.40 -17.51 17.46
C ARG A 144 7.63 -17.98 18.90
N LEU A 145 6.98 -19.07 19.30
CA LEU A 145 7.12 -19.66 20.64
C LEU A 145 8.33 -20.60 20.77
N LYS A 146 8.95 -21.00 19.65
CA LYS A 146 10.16 -21.84 19.63
C LYS A 146 11.43 -20.99 19.84
#